data_AF-A0AA38HUM4-F1
#
_entry.id   AF-A0AA38HUM4-F1
#
_cell.length_a   1.000
_cell.length_b   1.000
_cell.length_c   1.000
_cell.angle_alpha   90.00
_cell.angle_beta   90.00
_cell.angle_gamma   90.00
#
_symmetry.space_group_name_H-M   'P 1'
#
loop_
_entity.id
_entity.type
_entity.pdbx_description
1 polymer ?
#
loop_
_entity_poly.entity_id
_entity_poly.type
_entity_poly.pdbx_seq_one_letter_code
_entity_poly.pdbx_strand_id
1 'polypeptide(L)' 'MMVVLVSPEGPATLTYGNLVKVVSQHLNPSVIAEKYKFRSRRQERGENIAQFVAALKSLAKNCKFKKALVARRSSGPT' A
#
# COMPACT_ATOMS: atom_id res chain seq x y z
N MET A 1 9.54 3.06 19.43
CA MET A 1 9.42 3.02 17.96
C MET A 1 10.08 4.21 17.28
N MET A 2 9.81 5.47 17.65
CA MET A 2 10.41 6.63 16.98
C MET A 2 11.94 6.68 17.00
N VAL A 3 12.58 6.42 18.15
CA VAL A 3 14.04 6.56 18.31
C VAL A 3 14.82 5.66 17.34
N VAL A 4 14.28 4.48 16.98
CA VAL A 4 14.91 3.54 16.03
C VAL A 4 14.86 4.07 14.60
N LEU A 5 13.80 4.80 14.22
CA LEU A 5 13.59 5.29 12.86
C LEU A 5 14.50 6.47 12.49
N VAL A 6 15.00 7.19 13.49
CA VAL A 6 15.81 8.42 13.32
C VAL A 6 17.16 8.32 14.03
N SER A 7 17.58 7.11 14.40
CA SER A 7 18.92 6.87 14.92
C SER A 7 19.95 6.93 13.77
N PRO A 8 21.12 7.58 13.93
CA PRO A 8 21.68 8.14 15.16
C PRO A 8 21.38 9.63 15.42
N GLU A 9 20.76 10.34 14.47
CA GLU A 9 20.51 11.79 14.56
C GLU A 9 19.56 12.17 15.70
N GLY A 10 18.69 11.25 16.13
CA GLY A 10 17.77 11.44 17.25
C GLY A 10 16.56 12.32 16.87
N PRO A 11 15.36 12.05 17.42
CA PRO A 11 14.15 12.77 17.03
C PRO A 11 14.17 14.27 17.36
N ALA A 12 15.06 14.71 18.25
CA ALA A 12 15.20 16.11 18.67
C ALA A 12 15.94 17.00 17.66
N THR A 13 16.69 16.42 16.72
CA THR A 13 17.45 17.18 15.70
C THR A 13 16.64 17.41 14.42
N LEU A 14 15.50 16.71 14.27
CA LEU A 14 14.63 16.80 13.10
C LEU A 14 13.50 17.79 13.33
N THR A 15 13.16 18.53 12.28
CA THR A 15 11.94 19.33 12.28
C THR A 15 10.71 18.43 12.37
N TYR A 16 9.62 18.96 12.93
CA TYR A 16 8.34 18.27 13.01
C TYR A 16 7.91 17.69 11.64
N GLY A 17 8.07 18.46 10.56
CA GLY A 17 7.73 18.01 9.21
C GLY A 17 8.54 16.80 8.74
N ASN A 18 9.84 16.78 9.02
CA ASN A 18 10.70 15.64 8.67
C ASN A 18 10.36 14.41 9.50
N LEU A 19 10.08 14.60 10.79
CA LEU A 19 9.69 13.52 11.70
C LEU A 19 8.37 12.85 11.25
N VAL A 20 7.35 13.65 10.91
CA VAL A 20 6.08 13.17 10.37
C VAL A 20 6.28 12.41 9.07
N LYS A 21 7.15 12.91 8.18
CA LYS A 21 7.47 12.25 6.92
C LYS A 21 8.11 10.87 7.11
N VAL A 22 9.11 10.77 8.00
CA VAL A 22 9.81 9.50 8.28
C VAL A 22 8.84 8.45 8.83
N VAL A 23 8.01 8.85 9.81
CA VAL A 23 7.00 7.95 10.39
C VAL A 23 5.97 7.55 9.35
N SER A 24 5.47 8.50 8.56
CA SER A 24 4.48 8.23 7.51
C SER A 24 5.04 7.27 6.45
N GLN A 25 6.30 7.43 6.05
CA GLN A 25 6.95 6.51 5.11
C GLN A 25 7.13 5.10 5.69
N HIS A 26 7.45 4.99 6.97
CA HIS A 26 7.62 3.68 7.62
C HIS A 26 6.29 2.94 7.81
N LEU A 27 5.22 3.67 8.15
CA LEU A 27 3.88 3.11 8.35
C LEU A 27 3.14 2.85 7.03
N ASN A 28 3.65 3.36 5.90
CA ASN A 28 3.02 3.14 4.61
C ASN A 28 3.07 1.65 4.26
N PRO A 29 1.91 0.99 4.04
CA PRO A 29 1.88 -0.42 3.69
C PRO A 29 2.56 -0.63 2.33
N SER A 30 3.39 -1.66 2.27
CA SER A 30 4.07 -2.01 1.02
C SER A 30 3.06 -2.44 -0.04
N VAL A 31 3.39 -2.21 -1.32
CA VAL A 31 2.54 -2.65 -2.45
C VAL A 31 2.32 -4.16 -2.43
N ILE A 32 3.28 -4.93 -1.91
CA ILE A 32 3.19 -6.38 -1.76
C ILE A 32 2.15 -6.73 -0.70
N ALA A 33 2.15 -6.04 0.44
CA ALA A 33 1.15 -6.23 1.50
C ALA A 33 -0.26 -5.90 1.00
N GLU A 34 -0.45 -4.81 0.26
CA GLU A 34 -1.75 -4.44 -0.31
C GLU A 34 -2.24 -5.49 -1.33
N LYS A 35 -1.35 -6.00 -2.18
CA LYS A 35 -1.68 -7.10 -3.12
C LYS A 35 -2.03 -8.39 -2.40
N TYR A 36 -1.35 -8.69 -1.30
CA TYR A 36 -1.67 -9.85 -0.47
C TYR A 36 -3.06 -9.71 0.14
N LYS A 37 -3.38 -8.56 0.76
CA LYS A 37 -4.72 -8.26 1.31
C LYS A 37 -5.82 -8.42 0.26
N PHE A 38 -5.60 -7.90 -0.95
CA PHE A 38 -6.55 -8.06 -2.05
C PHE A 38 -6.78 -9.54 -2.40
N ARG A 39 -5.69 -10.32 -2.53
CA ARG A 39 -5.76 -11.75 -2.87
C ARG A 39 -6.33 -12.62 -1.75
N SER A 40 -6.13 -12.22 -0.50
CA SER A 40 -6.61 -12.96 0.66
C SER A 40 -8.08 -12.66 0.99
N ARG A 41 -8.69 -11.63 0.39
CA ARG A 41 -10.09 -11.28 0.66
C ARG A 41 -11.02 -12.39 0.15
N ARG A 42 -11.78 -12.97 1.07
CA ARG A 42 -12.84 -13.96 0.82
C ARG A 42 -14.19 -13.35 1.17
N GLN A 43 -15.24 -13.65 0.41
CA GLN A 43 -16.60 -13.18 0.70
C GLN A 43 -17.02 -13.64 2.10
N GLU A 44 -17.52 -12.71 2.90
CA GLU A 44 -17.94 -13.00 4.28
C GLU A 44 -19.30 -13.68 4.32
N ARG A 45 -19.59 -14.40 5.41
CA ARG A 45 -20.87 -15.09 5.57
C ARG A 45 -21.99 -14.05 5.68
N GLY A 46 -22.94 -14.07 4.75
CA GLY A 46 -24.04 -13.10 4.68
C GLY A 46 -23.72 -11.82 3.92
N GLU A 47 -22.48 -11.65 3.44
CA GLU A 47 -22.12 -10.57 2.51
C GLU A 47 -22.74 -10.86 1.15
N ASN A 48 -23.42 -9.87 0.55
CA ASN A 48 -23.92 -10.03 -0.81
C ASN A 48 -22.82 -9.77 -1.85
N ILE A 49 -23.06 -10.19 -3.10
CA ILE A 49 -22.08 -10.08 -4.17
C ILE A 49 -21.68 -8.62 -4.45
N ALA A 50 -22.64 -7.69 -4.40
CA ALA A 50 -22.36 -6.29 -4.67
C ALA A 50 -21.44 -5.67 -3.60
N GLN A 51 -21.66 -6.01 -2.32
CA GLN A 51 -20.81 -5.63 -1.20
C GLN A 51 -19.40 -6.21 -1.34
N PHE A 52 -19.30 -7.50 -1.65
CA PHE A 52 -18.02 -8.17 -1.87
C PHE A 52 -17.22 -7.51 -3.00
N VAL A 53 -17.87 -7.23 -4.13
CA VAL A 53 -17.24 -6.56 -5.28
C VAL A 53 -16.85 -5.12 -4.94
N ALA A 54 -17.65 -4.40 -4.16
CA ALA A 54 -17.31 -3.05 -3.70
C ALA A 54 -16.06 -3.07 -2.79
N ALA A 55 -15.97 -4.04 -1.87
CA ALA A 55 -14.80 -4.23 -1.01
C ALA A 55 -13.54 -4.55 -1.82
N LEU A 56 -13.64 -5.48 -2.79
CA LEU A 56 -12.53 -5.82 -3.70
C LEU A 56 -12.07 -4.60 -4.51
N LYS A 57 -13.00 -3.82 -5.06
CA LYS A 57 -12.69 -2.57 -5.78
C LYS A 57 -11.96 -1.57 -4.90
N SER A 58 -12.33 -1.47 -3.63
CA SER A 58 -11.65 -0.60 -2.66
C SER A 58 -10.20 -1.04 -2.44
N LEU A 59 -9.97 -2.33 -2.17
CA LEU A 59 -8.63 -2.91 -1.95
C LEU A 59 -7.73 -2.81 -3.21
N ALA A 60 -8.31 -2.94 -4.40
CA ALA A 60 -7.57 -2.85 -5.66
C ALA A 60 -6.93 -1.47 -5.91
N LYS A 61 -7.46 -0.38 -5.32
CA LYS A 61 -6.94 0.98 -5.49
C LYS A 61 -5.49 1.11 -5.00
N ASN A 62 -5.14 0.41 -3.93
CA ASN A 62 -3.81 0.50 -3.30
C ASN A 62 -2.78 -0.46 -3.91
N CYS A 63 -3.22 -1.41 -4.73
CA CYS A 63 -2.37 -2.45 -5.31
C CYS A 63 -1.47 -1.98 -6.47
N LYS A 64 -1.65 -0.73 -6.94
CA LYS A 64 -0.92 -0.12 -8.07
C LYS A 64 -0.93 -0.97 -9.37
N PHE A 65 -2.03 -1.69 -9.64
CA PHE A 65 -2.14 -2.58 -10.81
C PHE A 65 -1.93 -1.89 -12.16
N LYS A 66 -2.33 -0.61 -12.29
CA LYS A 66 -2.17 0.17 -13.54
C LYS A 66 -0.72 0.21 -14.05
N LYS A 67 0.26 0.32 -13.15
CA LYS A 67 1.69 0.36 -13.53
C LYS A 67 2.17 -0.96 -14.15
N ALA A 68 1.64 -2.10 -13.69
CA ALA A 68 2.00 -3.42 -14.22
C ALA A 68 1.33 -3.74 -15.56
N LEU A 69 0.17 -3.13 -15.86
CA LEU A 69 -0.53 -3.34 -17.13
C LEU A 69 0.09 -2.54 -18.27
N VAL A 70 0.55 -1.32 -18.01
CA VAL A 70 1.22 -0.48 -19.01
C VAL A 70 2.57 -1.10 -19.44
N ALA A 71 3.35 -1.63 -18.49
CA ALA A 71 4.66 -2.24 -18.77
C ALA A 71 4.59 -3.49 -19.68
N ARG A 72 3.45 -4.18 -19.76
CA ARG A 72 3.26 -5.36 -20.62
C ARG A 72 2.80 -5.01 -22.04
N ARG A 73 2.38 -3.78 -22.27
CA ARG A 73 1.86 -3.32 -23.57
C ARG A 73 2.97 -2.77 -24.47
N SER A 74 4.12 -2.42 -23.89
CA SER A 74 5.33 -1.95 -24.59
C SER A 74 6.22 -3.08 -25.13
N SER A 75 5.85 -4.35 -24.94
CA SER A 75 6.53 -5.50 -25.53
C SER A 75 5.65 -6.19 -26.58
N GLY A 76 5.02 -5.40 -27.46
CA GLY A 76 4.44 -5.93 -28.70
C GLY A 76 5.56 -6.18 -29.71
N PRO A 77 5.52 -7.26 -30.51
CA PRO A 77 6.60 -7.61 -31.42
C PRO A 77 6.61 -6.61 -32.58
N THR A 78 7.78 -6.03 -32.85
CA THR A 78 8.15 -5.52 -34.18
C THR A 78 8.19 -6.66 -35.17
#